data_AF-A0A3A1YGN9-F1
#
_entry.id   AF-A0A3A1YGN9-F1
#
_cell.length_a   1.000
_cell.length_b   1.000
_cell.length_c   1.000
_cell.angle_alpha   90.00
_cell.angle_beta   90.00
_cell.angle_gamma   90.00
#
_symmetry.space_group_name_H-M   'P 1'
#
loop_
_entity.id
_entity.type
_entity.pdbx_description
1 polymer ?
#
loop_
_entity_poly.entity_id
_entity_poly.type
_entity_poly.pdbx_seq_one_letter_code
_entity_poly.pdbx_strand_id
1 'polypeptide(L)'
;MSQQNKETEFENVDLNQQEEQATQAQTETETQAQTEAQTEQQEATTEQAETTEASTEAEVVPFVLSEQLNHDGEVSKEAVDYLKQLLTYFNEAGEFVASEDYTEENLVQDLDSLSQLATKQLETVQSSLSSDSFEKLTQRLEAINSAQEEENRRLEREKKETENAVLYANEKIIKNAIKPLFQNLNMALNQLPKETGNKDFEQFVLELKEFEQNLKASLAKEGVEIYGAKGEVFDPNIHDAVAIFTGTPEQAGTIFDVVSQGYKLKDRVVSPASVVAYAPEE
;
A
#
# COMPACT_ATOMS: atom_id res chain seq x y z
N MET A 1 -27.61 41.57 -15.76
CA MET A 1 -26.51 40.59 -15.58
C MET A 1 -25.16 41.29 -15.35
N SER A 2 -25.10 42.36 -14.54
CA SER A 2 -23.83 43.02 -14.17
C SER A 2 -23.85 43.58 -12.73
N GLN A 3 -24.98 43.52 -12.03
CA GLN A 3 -25.08 43.93 -10.62
C GLN A 3 -24.97 42.71 -9.67
N GLN A 4 -25.50 41.54 -10.04
CA GLN A 4 -25.37 40.33 -9.23
C GLN A 4 -23.93 39.79 -9.12
N ASN A 5 -23.07 39.98 -10.12
CA ASN A 5 -21.66 39.53 -10.03
C ASN A 5 -20.77 40.47 -9.21
N LYS A 6 -21.21 41.69 -8.89
CA LYS A 6 -20.43 42.60 -8.02
C LYS A 6 -20.74 42.39 -6.54
N GLU A 7 -21.96 41.98 -6.19
CA GLU A 7 -22.30 41.67 -4.79
C GLU A 7 -21.60 40.39 -4.30
N THR A 8 -21.43 39.38 -5.16
CA THR A 8 -20.75 38.13 -4.79
C THR A 8 -19.23 38.28 -4.65
N GLU A 9 -18.59 39.24 -5.33
CA GLU A 9 -17.15 39.51 -5.16
C GLU A 9 -16.85 40.30 -3.88
N PHE A 10 -17.73 41.22 -3.47
CA PHE A 10 -17.54 41.95 -2.21
C PHE A 10 -17.80 41.06 -0.98
N GLU A 11 -18.79 40.17 -1.04
CA GLU A 11 -19.12 39.26 0.07
C GLU A 11 -18.04 38.19 0.30
N ASN A 12 -17.34 37.74 -0.77
CA ASN A 12 -16.21 36.80 -0.65
C ASN A 12 -14.91 37.45 -0.16
N VAL A 13 -14.72 38.76 -0.34
CA VAL A 13 -13.56 39.49 0.19
C VAL A 13 -13.70 39.75 1.68
N ASP A 14 -14.92 40.01 2.18
CA ASP A 14 -15.18 40.17 3.62
C ASP A 14 -15.08 38.86 4.41
N LEU A 15 -15.48 37.72 3.82
CA LEU A 15 -15.34 36.40 4.45
C LEU A 15 -13.88 35.94 4.60
N ASN A 16 -13.04 36.17 3.58
CA ASN A 16 -11.61 35.85 3.66
C ASN A 16 -10.84 36.76 4.64
N GLN A 17 -11.22 38.04 4.75
CA GLN A 17 -10.61 38.95 5.74
C GLN A 17 -11.03 38.60 7.18
N GLN A 18 -12.24 38.07 7.39
CA GLN A 18 -12.66 37.57 8.69
C GLN A 18 -11.98 36.26 9.09
N GLU A 19 -11.70 35.35 8.14
CA GLU A 19 -10.95 34.12 8.43
C GLU A 19 -9.46 34.38 8.71
N GLU A 20 -8.81 35.33 8.01
CA GLU A 20 -7.42 35.73 8.33
C GLU A 20 -7.31 36.43 9.70
N GLN A 21 -8.28 37.29 10.06
CA GLN A 21 -8.31 37.94 11.37
C GLN A 21 -8.60 36.96 12.51
N ALA A 22 -9.45 35.95 12.29
CA ALA A 22 -9.71 34.91 13.27
C ALA A 22 -8.50 33.98 13.48
N THR A 23 -7.75 33.69 12.42
CA THR A 23 -6.54 32.87 12.49
C THR A 23 -5.40 33.62 13.18
N GLN A 24 -5.24 34.92 12.91
CA GLN A 24 -4.26 35.77 13.59
C GLN A 24 -4.59 35.96 15.09
N ALA A 25 -5.87 36.16 15.43
CA ALA A 25 -6.30 36.25 16.83
C ALA A 25 -6.10 34.93 17.59
N GLN A 26 -6.29 33.77 16.94
CA GLN A 26 -6.01 32.47 17.57
C GLN A 26 -4.50 32.26 17.80
N THR A 27 -3.65 32.62 16.84
CA THR A 27 -2.18 32.53 17.02
C THR A 27 -1.64 33.51 18.07
N GLU A 28 -2.22 34.70 18.20
CA GLU A 28 -1.83 35.65 19.25
C GLU A 28 -2.27 35.18 20.64
N THR A 29 -3.45 34.55 20.76
CA THR A 29 -3.94 34.00 22.03
C THR A 29 -3.13 32.78 22.46
N GLU A 30 -2.71 31.91 21.53
CA GLU A 30 -1.82 30.78 21.83
C GLU A 30 -0.39 31.24 22.19
N THR A 31 0.10 32.31 21.57
CA THR A 31 1.43 32.87 21.89
C THR A 31 1.43 33.58 23.25
N GLN A 32 0.35 34.28 23.62
CA GLN A 32 0.19 34.84 24.97
C GLN A 32 0.05 33.76 26.04
N ALA A 33 -0.72 32.69 25.78
CA ALA A 33 -0.85 31.57 26.72
C ALA A 33 0.46 30.80 26.92
N GLN A 34 1.30 30.67 25.89
CA GLN A 34 2.64 30.08 26.02
C GLN A 34 3.64 30.99 26.74
N THR A 35 3.50 32.32 26.59
CA THR A 35 4.37 33.29 27.27
C THR A 35 4.01 33.41 28.76
N GLU A 36 2.73 33.37 29.12
CA GLU A 36 2.27 33.35 30.51
C GLU A 36 2.63 32.03 31.22
N ALA A 37 2.52 30.88 30.55
CA ALA A 37 2.93 29.58 31.09
C ALA A 37 4.46 29.45 31.28
N GLN A 38 5.27 30.14 30.46
CA GLN A 38 6.72 30.21 30.66
C GLN A 38 7.12 31.20 31.78
N THR A 39 6.33 32.26 31.99
CA THR A 39 6.58 33.25 33.05
C THR A 39 6.21 32.67 34.43
N GLU A 40 5.12 31.91 34.55
CA GLU A 40 4.76 31.20 35.80
C GLU A 40 5.75 30.07 36.15
N GLN A 41 6.38 29.43 35.16
CA GLN A 41 7.43 28.41 35.42
C GLN A 41 8.77 29.03 35.82
N GLN A 42 9.07 30.27 35.41
CA GLN A 42 10.26 31.01 35.85
C GLN A 42 10.09 31.66 37.23
N GLU A 43 8.88 32.12 37.58
CA GLU A 43 8.60 32.63 38.94
C GLU A 43 8.57 31.50 39.98
N ALA A 44 8.04 30.32 39.64
CA ALA A 44 8.06 29.15 40.54
C ALA A 44 9.48 28.58 40.79
N THR A 45 10.44 28.80 39.88
CA THR A 45 11.85 28.41 40.06
C THR A 45 12.70 29.48 40.74
N THR A 46 12.22 30.72 40.82
CA THR A 46 12.94 31.83 41.49
C THR A 46 12.55 31.95 42.97
N GLU A 47 11.32 31.58 43.36
CA GLU A 47 10.86 31.61 44.76
C GLU A 47 11.36 30.44 45.63
N GLN A 48 11.94 29.39 45.03
CA GLN A 48 12.63 28.31 45.76
C GLN A 48 14.14 28.52 45.91
N ALA A 49 14.70 29.57 45.31
CA ALA A 49 16.13 29.86 45.35
C ALA A 49 16.55 30.87 46.45
N GLU A 50 15.61 31.49 47.17
CA GLU A 50 15.91 32.62 48.08
C GLU A 50 15.59 32.40 49.57
N THR A 51 15.36 31.15 50.03
CA THR A 51 15.19 30.87 51.47
C THR A 51 15.91 29.62 51.97
N THR A 52 17.21 29.47 51.72
CA THR A 52 18.08 28.72 52.68
C THR A 52 19.57 29.02 52.50
N GLU A 53 19.98 30.28 52.67
CA GLU A 53 21.36 30.59 53.06
C GLU A 53 21.36 31.18 54.48
N ALA A 54 21.54 30.32 55.48
CA ALA A 54 22.05 30.71 56.79
C ALA A 54 22.76 29.52 57.46
N SER A 55 24.01 29.77 57.85
CA SER A 55 24.96 28.95 58.61
C SER A 55 25.62 27.75 57.93
N THR A 56 26.80 28.04 57.38
CA THR A 56 27.95 27.15 57.32
C THR A 56 28.38 26.71 58.73
N GLU A 57 28.22 25.43 59.04
CA GLU A 57 29.15 24.66 59.87
C GLU A 57 29.42 23.34 59.13
N ALA A 58 30.69 23.00 58.95
CA ALA A 58 31.13 21.89 58.13
C ALA A 58 30.76 20.55 58.76
N GLU A 59 29.86 19.80 58.11
CA GLU A 59 29.61 18.40 58.39
C GLU A 59 29.97 17.60 57.13
N VAL A 60 31.03 16.80 57.23
CA VAL A 60 31.58 16.00 56.13
C VAL A 60 30.68 14.78 55.92
N VAL A 61 29.99 14.72 54.79
CA VAL A 61 29.22 13.54 54.37
C VAL A 61 30.17 12.57 53.65
N PRO A 62 30.25 11.29 54.03
CA PRO A 62 31.13 10.33 53.36
C PRO A 62 30.72 10.16 51.89
N PHE A 63 31.69 10.25 50.98
CA PHE A 63 31.51 10.04 49.55
C PHE A 63 31.33 8.54 49.29
N VAL A 64 30.10 8.10 49.01
CA VAL A 64 29.80 6.68 48.75
C VAL A 64 29.50 6.47 47.27
N LEU A 65 30.37 5.74 46.57
CA LEU A 65 30.21 5.35 45.15
C LEU A 65 28.91 4.57 44.87
N SER A 66 28.23 4.05 45.90
CA SER A 66 27.02 3.23 45.78
C SER A 66 25.76 3.98 45.32
N GLU A 67 25.77 5.32 45.28
CA GLU A 67 24.61 6.14 44.86
C GLU A 67 24.80 6.81 43.49
N GLN A 68 25.90 6.55 42.78
CA GLN A 68 26.28 7.24 41.54
C GLN A 68 26.02 6.41 40.28
N LEU A 69 24.80 5.88 40.17
CA LEU A 69 24.23 5.39 38.91
C LEU A 69 23.39 6.51 38.29
N ASN A 70 23.63 6.82 37.02
CA ASN A 70 22.73 7.71 36.28
C ASN A 70 21.35 7.03 36.12
N HIS A 71 20.32 7.78 35.72
CA HIS A 71 18.95 7.26 35.49
C HIS A 71 18.92 6.00 34.57
N ASP A 72 19.94 5.83 33.73
CA ASP A 72 20.07 4.70 32.79
C ASP A 72 20.88 3.50 33.33
N GLY A 73 21.31 3.52 34.60
CA GLY A 73 22.05 2.42 35.22
C GLY A 73 23.54 2.34 34.82
N GLU A 74 24.07 3.42 34.25
CA GLU A 74 25.48 3.59 33.90
C GLU A 74 26.28 4.24 35.03
N VAL A 75 27.59 3.98 35.09
CA VAL A 75 28.50 4.59 36.08
C VAL A 75 28.59 6.09 35.76
N SER A 76 28.25 6.94 36.73
CA SER A 76 28.29 8.39 36.58
C SER A 76 29.68 8.90 36.17
N LYS A 77 29.73 10.00 35.41
CA LYS A 77 31.00 10.68 35.06
C LYS A 77 31.78 11.09 36.31
N GLU A 78 31.08 11.37 37.39
CA GLU A 78 31.64 11.73 38.70
C GLU A 78 32.39 10.55 39.34
N ALA A 79 31.86 9.34 39.21
CA ALA A 79 32.52 8.11 39.67
C ALA A 79 33.78 7.78 38.85
N VAL A 80 33.77 8.06 37.54
CA VAL A 80 34.94 7.90 36.65
C VAL A 80 36.04 8.91 36.98
N ASP A 81 35.68 10.16 37.31
CA ASP A 81 36.65 11.19 37.68
C ASP A 81 37.23 10.98 39.09
N TYR A 82 36.43 10.46 40.03
CA TYR A 82 36.93 10.00 41.33
C TYR A 82 37.96 8.86 41.18
N LEU A 83 37.69 7.89 40.30
CA LEU A 83 38.65 6.81 40.00
C LEU A 83 39.97 7.31 39.40
N LYS A 84 39.91 8.34 38.54
CA LYS A 84 41.13 8.98 38.01
C LYS A 84 41.90 9.71 39.10
N GLN A 85 41.21 10.39 40.02
CA GLN A 85 41.85 11.05 41.16
C GLN A 85 42.53 10.04 42.08
N LEU A 86 41.87 8.93 42.39
CA LEU A 86 42.45 7.83 43.17
C LEU A 86 43.68 7.22 42.48
N LEU A 87 43.60 6.90 41.19
CA LEU A 87 44.74 6.37 40.44
C LEU A 87 45.92 7.35 40.38
N THR A 88 45.64 8.64 40.28
CA THR A 88 46.68 9.69 40.29
C THR A 88 47.33 9.80 41.67
N TYR A 89 46.52 9.75 42.73
CA TYR A 89 46.98 9.74 44.12
C TYR A 89 47.91 8.53 44.41
N PHE A 90 47.51 7.32 44.01
CA PHE A 90 48.34 6.11 44.20
C PHE A 90 49.64 6.11 43.38
N ASN A 91 49.66 6.80 42.24
CA ASN A 91 50.84 6.87 41.38
C ASN A 91 51.82 7.98 41.79
N GLU A 92 51.35 9.03 42.48
CA GLU A 92 52.16 10.14 42.99
C GLU A 92 52.59 9.96 44.45
N ALA A 93 51.81 9.29 45.29
CA ALA A 93 52.14 9.02 46.68
C ALA A 93 52.82 7.64 46.83
N GLY A 94 54.14 7.61 46.70
CA GLY A 94 54.97 6.48 47.15
C GLY A 94 55.05 6.33 48.68
N GLU A 95 54.27 7.11 49.45
CA GLU A 95 54.24 7.09 50.91
C GLU A 95 52.79 7.28 51.38
N PHE A 96 52.25 6.23 52.00
CA PHE A 96 50.86 6.16 52.48
C PHE A 96 50.63 7.16 53.62
N VAL A 97 49.92 8.25 53.33
CA VAL A 97 49.40 9.16 54.35
C VAL A 97 47.89 8.93 54.42
N ALA A 98 47.46 8.14 55.41
CA ALA A 98 46.06 7.89 55.69
C ALA A 98 45.35 9.20 56.10
N SER A 99 44.42 9.68 55.28
CA SER A 99 43.29 10.44 55.79
C SER A 99 42.19 9.47 56.21
N GLU A 100 41.29 9.89 57.10
CA GLU A 100 40.18 9.07 57.63
C GLU A 100 39.26 8.51 56.52
N ASP A 101 39.28 9.12 55.32
CA ASP A 101 38.48 8.74 54.15
C ASP A 101 39.14 7.65 53.26
N TYR A 102 40.48 7.51 53.30
CA TYR A 102 41.23 6.58 52.43
C TYR A 102 41.93 5.49 53.26
N THR A 103 41.14 4.72 54.00
CA THR A 103 41.63 3.51 54.66
C THR A 103 41.69 2.35 53.66
N GLU A 104 42.61 1.40 53.83
CA GLU A 104 42.67 0.19 53.00
C GLU A 104 41.33 -0.56 52.96
N GLU A 105 40.56 -0.50 54.06
CA GLU A 105 39.27 -1.17 54.21
C GLU A 105 38.18 -0.52 53.35
N ASN A 106 38.10 0.82 53.32
CA ASN A 106 37.14 1.56 52.48
C ASN A 106 37.46 1.41 50.99
N LEU A 107 38.73 1.45 50.62
CA LEU A 107 39.20 1.27 49.24
C LEU A 107 38.92 -0.13 48.70
N VAL A 108 39.04 -1.16 49.54
CA VAL A 108 38.67 -2.54 49.18
C VAL A 108 37.16 -2.66 49.00
N GLN A 109 36.36 -2.00 49.84
CA GLN A 109 34.90 -2.00 49.75
C GLN A 109 34.38 -1.27 48.50
N ASP A 110 35.01 -0.16 48.12
CA ASP A 110 34.70 0.57 46.89
C ASP A 110 35.10 -0.22 45.63
N LEU A 111 36.25 -0.89 45.66
CA LEU A 111 36.70 -1.75 44.57
C LEU A 111 35.77 -2.97 44.37
N ASP A 112 35.29 -3.57 45.46
CA ASP A 112 34.31 -4.66 45.41
C ASP A 112 32.98 -4.18 44.82
N SER A 113 32.49 -3.02 45.27
CA SER A 113 31.26 -2.39 44.77
C SER A 113 31.33 -2.07 43.26
N LEU A 114 32.49 -1.58 42.79
CA LEU A 114 32.74 -1.34 41.36
C LEU A 114 32.79 -2.63 40.55
N SER A 115 33.39 -3.69 41.11
CA SER A 115 33.42 -5.01 40.45
C SER A 115 32.01 -5.59 40.29
N GLN A 116 31.15 -5.40 41.29
CA GLN A 116 29.75 -5.81 41.28
C GLN A 116 28.91 -4.99 40.29
N LEU A 117 29.17 -3.69 40.17
CA LEU A 117 28.54 -2.83 39.15
C LEU A 117 28.94 -3.22 37.73
N ALA A 118 30.24 -3.42 37.50
CA ALA A 118 30.77 -3.80 36.19
C ALA A 118 30.25 -5.18 35.75
N THR A 119 30.17 -6.15 36.67
CA THR A 119 29.62 -7.49 36.39
C THR A 119 28.11 -7.43 36.08
N LYS A 120 27.35 -6.63 36.82
CA LYS A 120 25.91 -6.41 36.56
C LYS A 120 25.66 -5.74 35.21
N GLN A 121 26.50 -4.78 34.81
CA GLN A 121 26.42 -4.15 33.48
C GLN A 121 26.76 -5.13 32.37
N LEU A 122 27.79 -5.95 32.56
CA LEU A 122 28.18 -6.97 31.58
C LEU A 122 27.08 -8.02 31.40
N GLU A 123 26.41 -8.43 32.49
CA GLU A 123 25.25 -9.33 32.45
C GLU A 123 24.03 -8.70 31.75
N THR A 124 23.80 -7.40 31.95
CA THR A 124 22.70 -6.65 31.29
C THR A 124 22.96 -6.48 29.78
N VAL A 125 24.19 -6.18 29.38
CA VAL A 125 24.59 -6.10 27.97
C VAL A 125 24.56 -7.48 27.31
N GLN A 126 24.97 -8.53 28.03
CA GLN A 126 24.98 -9.89 27.49
C GLN A 126 23.58 -10.52 27.38
N SER A 127 22.65 -10.13 28.27
CA SER A 127 21.24 -10.52 28.16
C SER A 127 20.50 -9.78 27.04
N SER A 128 20.83 -8.51 26.78
CA SER A 128 20.27 -7.77 25.64
C SER A 128 20.84 -8.22 24.28
N LEU A 129 22.11 -8.65 24.23
CA LEU A 129 22.74 -9.32 23.09
C LEU A 129 22.44 -10.82 22.99
N SER A 130 21.66 -11.37 23.93
CA SER A 130 21.38 -12.80 23.95
C SER A 130 20.66 -13.25 22.68
N SER A 131 20.84 -14.53 22.33
CA SER A 131 20.24 -15.16 21.13
C SER A 131 18.73 -14.92 21.00
N ASP A 132 18.02 -14.71 22.12
CA ASP A 132 16.57 -14.48 22.16
C ASP A 132 16.17 -13.12 21.53
N SER A 133 16.95 -12.05 21.71
CA SER A 133 16.65 -10.75 21.09
C SER A 133 16.87 -10.80 19.58
N PHE A 134 17.92 -11.49 19.14
CA PHE A 134 18.20 -11.74 17.73
C PHE A 134 17.11 -12.61 17.10
N GLU A 135 16.69 -13.68 17.76
CA GLU A 135 15.64 -14.60 17.28
C GLU A 135 14.28 -13.89 17.13
N LYS A 136 13.91 -13.04 18.09
CA LYS A 136 12.71 -12.18 17.99
C LYS A 136 12.80 -11.19 16.85
N LEU A 137 13.97 -10.59 16.62
CA LEU A 137 14.17 -9.66 15.51
C LEU A 137 14.07 -10.37 14.17
N THR A 138 14.67 -11.56 14.03
CA THR A 138 14.56 -12.38 12.82
C THR A 138 13.12 -12.80 12.55
N GLN A 139 12.38 -13.24 13.58
CA GLN A 139 10.97 -13.61 13.44
C GLN A 139 10.12 -12.41 13.00
N ARG A 140 10.39 -11.22 13.54
CA ARG A 140 9.69 -9.99 13.14
C ARG A 140 10.03 -9.60 11.70
N LEU A 141 11.29 -9.72 11.28
CA LEU A 141 11.70 -9.46 9.90
C LEU A 141 11.05 -10.44 8.93
N GLU A 142 11.00 -11.73 9.26
CA GLU A 142 10.31 -12.75 8.47
C GLU A 142 8.82 -12.44 8.36
N ALA A 143 8.16 -12.07 9.45
CA ALA A 143 6.75 -11.69 9.45
C ALA A 143 6.50 -10.47 8.54
N ILE A 144 7.33 -9.43 8.63
CA ILE A 144 7.24 -8.24 7.77
C ILE A 144 7.46 -8.62 6.30
N ASN A 145 8.49 -9.41 5.99
CA ASN A 145 8.77 -9.86 4.64
C ASN A 145 7.60 -10.68 4.08
N SER A 146 7.04 -11.60 4.86
CA SER A 146 5.88 -12.39 4.43
C SER A 146 4.64 -11.52 4.17
N ALA A 147 4.39 -10.52 5.02
CA ALA A 147 3.29 -9.58 4.85
C ALA A 147 3.48 -8.73 3.58
N GLN A 148 4.71 -8.26 3.34
CA GLN A 148 5.06 -7.51 2.15
C GLN A 148 4.90 -8.36 0.88
N GLU A 149 5.31 -9.62 0.91
CA GLU A 149 5.11 -10.54 -0.22
C GLU A 149 3.63 -10.79 -0.50
N GLU A 150 2.82 -10.96 0.55
CA GLU A 150 1.36 -11.11 0.40
C GLU A 150 0.73 -9.85 -0.20
N GLU A 151 1.13 -8.67 0.27
CA GLU A 151 0.69 -7.39 -0.28
C GLU A 151 1.10 -7.24 -1.74
N ASN A 152 2.36 -7.53 -2.09
CA ASN A 152 2.84 -7.50 -3.46
C ASN A 152 2.03 -8.45 -4.35
N ARG A 153 1.79 -9.69 -3.90
CA ARG A 153 0.94 -10.66 -4.61
C ARG A 153 -0.49 -10.14 -4.78
N ARG A 154 -1.04 -9.45 -3.79
CA ARG A 154 -2.37 -8.83 -3.88
C ARG A 154 -2.39 -7.70 -4.90
N LEU A 155 -1.43 -6.77 -4.83
CA LEU A 155 -1.31 -5.66 -5.77
C LEU A 155 -1.11 -6.15 -7.22
N GLU A 156 -0.34 -7.21 -7.42
CA GLU A 156 -0.19 -7.83 -8.74
C GLU A 156 -1.50 -8.41 -9.27
N ARG A 157 -2.33 -9.04 -8.41
CA ARG A 157 -3.65 -9.54 -8.80
C ARG A 157 -4.58 -8.38 -9.15
N GLU A 158 -4.63 -7.34 -8.32
CA GLU A 158 -5.46 -6.15 -8.57
C GLU A 158 -5.05 -5.43 -9.87
N LYS A 159 -3.76 -5.30 -10.15
CA LYS A 159 -3.26 -4.78 -11.43
C LYS A 159 -3.71 -5.62 -12.62
N LYS A 160 -3.56 -6.94 -12.55
CA LYS A 160 -4.02 -7.84 -13.62
C LYS A 160 -5.55 -7.78 -13.80
N GLU A 161 -6.31 -7.68 -12.72
CA GLU A 161 -7.77 -7.57 -12.77
C GLU A 161 -8.22 -6.25 -13.39
N THR A 162 -7.59 -5.13 -13.03
CA THR A 162 -7.88 -3.81 -13.61
C THR A 162 -7.47 -3.75 -15.08
N GLU A 163 -6.30 -4.27 -15.46
CA GLU A 163 -5.89 -4.39 -16.86
C GLU A 163 -6.89 -5.24 -17.65
N ASN A 164 -7.28 -6.40 -17.13
CA ASN A 164 -8.31 -7.24 -17.77
C ASN A 164 -9.65 -6.51 -17.88
N ALA A 165 -10.08 -5.77 -16.85
CA ALA A 165 -11.32 -5.02 -16.88
C ALA A 165 -11.30 -3.95 -17.99
N VAL A 166 -10.17 -3.28 -18.20
CA VAL A 166 -9.98 -2.31 -19.29
C VAL A 166 -9.96 -3.03 -20.64
N LEU A 167 -9.20 -4.12 -20.77
CA LEU A 167 -9.08 -4.86 -22.02
C LEU A 167 -10.42 -5.42 -22.52
N TYR A 168 -11.30 -5.82 -21.59
CA TYR A 168 -12.58 -6.47 -21.86
C TYR A 168 -13.81 -5.63 -21.49
N ALA A 169 -13.65 -4.31 -21.29
CA ALA A 169 -14.75 -3.42 -20.92
C ALA A 169 -15.96 -3.49 -21.89
N ASN A 170 -15.68 -3.68 -23.17
CA ASN A 170 -16.69 -3.72 -24.24
C ASN A 170 -17.40 -5.09 -24.38
N GLU A 171 -17.02 -6.10 -23.61
CA GLU A 171 -17.59 -7.46 -23.66
C GLU A 171 -19.12 -7.43 -23.55
N LYS A 172 -19.66 -6.66 -22.60
CA LYS A 172 -21.11 -6.53 -22.37
C LYS A 172 -21.84 -5.91 -23.55
N ILE A 173 -21.23 -4.93 -24.21
CA ILE A 173 -21.82 -4.26 -25.39
C ILE A 173 -21.87 -5.25 -26.56
N ILE A 174 -20.80 -6.01 -26.77
CA ILE A 174 -20.75 -7.02 -27.83
C ILE A 174 -21.85 -8.06 -27.62
N LYS A 175 -21.96 -8.59 -26.39
CA LYS A 175 -22.94 -9.63 -26.05
C LYS A 175 -24.39 -9.14 -26.15
N ASN A 176 -24.68 -7.95 -25.63
CA ASN A 176 -26.07 -7.49 -25.45
C ASN A 176 -26.59 -6.60 -26.58
N ALA A 177 -25.71 -5.94 -27.34
CA ALA A 177 -26.10 -5.04 -28.42
C ALA A 177 -25.65 -5.57 -29.78
N ILE A 178 -24.34 -5.81 -29.97
CA ILE A 178 -23.81 -6.19 -31.29
C ILE A 178 -24.32 -7.55 -31.74
N LYS A 179 -24.25 -8.57 -30.88
CA LYS A 179 -24.73 -9.93 -31.20
C LYS A 179 -26.19 -9.97 -31.67
N PRO A 180 -27.19 -9.44 -30.92
CA PRO A 180 -28.58 -9.49 -31.38
C PRO A 180 -28.83 -8.65 -32.64
N LEU A 181 -28.11 -7.53 -32.83
CA LEU A 181 -28.20 -6.74 -34.05
C LEU A 181 -27.74 -7.54 -35.28
N PHE A 182 -26.59 -8.22 -35.19
CA PHE A 182 -26.09 -9.08 -36.25
C PHE A 182 -26.97 -10.30 -36.51
N GLN A 183 -27.53 -10.91 -35.46
CA GLN A 183 -28.49 -12.00 -35.61
C GLN A 183 -29.73 -11.53 -36.40
N ASN A 184 -30.29 -10.37 -36.05
CA ASN A 184 -31.44 -9.80 -36.76
C ASN A 184 -31.10 -9.42 -38.20
N LEU A 185 -29.92 -8.84 -38.44
CA LEU A 185 -29.44 -8.51 -39.79
C LEU A 185 -29.29 -9.77 -40.65
N ASN A 186 -28.65 -10.82 -40.13
CA ASN A 186 -28.51 -12.11 -40.80
C ASN A 186 -29.88 -12.74 -41.09
N MET A 187 -30.78 -12.72 -40.11
CA MET A 187 -32.15 -13.22 -40.29
C MET A 187 -32.88 -12.47 -41.40
N ALA A 188 -32.81 -11.14 -41.40
CA ALA A 188 -33.41 -10.30 -42.44
C ALA A 188 -32.81 -10.64 -43.81
N LEU A 189 -31.48 -10.66 -43.95
CA LEU A 189 -30.79 -11.00 -45.20
C LEU A 189 -31.18 -12.37 -45.75
N ASN A 190 -31.38 -13.36 -44.87
CA ASN A 190 -31.79 -14.71 -45.25
C ASN A 190 -33.27 -14.81 -45.67
N GLN A 191 -34.12 -13.89 -45.22
CA GLN A 191 -35.55 -13.86 -45.57
C GLN A 191 -35.84 -13.05 -46.83
N LEU A 192 -34.89 -12.24 -47.31
CA LEU A 192 -35.08 -11.46 -48.53
C LEU A 192 -35.22 -12.37 -49.76
N PRO A 193 -36.15 -12.07 -50.69
CA PRO A 193 -36.29 -12.82 -51.92
C PRO A 193 -35.01 -12.67 -52.77
N LYS A 194 -34.47 -13.81 -53.21
CA LYS A 194 -33.20 -13.87 -53.97
C LYS A 194 -33.35 -13.34 -55.40
N GLU A 195 -34.53 -13.47 -55.97
CA GLU A 195 -34.85 -13.03 -57.33
C GLU A 195 -36.20 -12.31 -57.27
N THR A 196 -36.18 -11.02 -57.61
CA THR A 196 -37.40 -10.20 -57.65
C THR A 196 -37.67 -9.66 -59.05
N GLY A 197 -36.68 -9.70 -59.94
CA GLY A 197 -36.74 -9.05 -61.26
C GLY A 197 -36.70 -7.52 -61.17
N ASN A 198 -36.59 -6.96 -59.96
CA ASN A 198 -36.41 -5.54 -59.71
C ASN A 198 -34.94 -5.25 -59.43
N LYS A 199 -34.26 -4.63 -60.41
CA LYS A 199 -32.84 -4.31 -60.33
C LYS A 199 -32.49 -3.39 -59.16
N ASP A 200 -33.36 -2.44 -58.82
CA ASP A 200 -33.11 -1.50 -57.73
C ASP A 200 -33.13 -2.22 -56.37
N PHE A 201 -34.03 -3.21 -56.23
CA PHE A 201 -34.08 -4.04 -55.02
C PHE A 201 -32.86 -4.97 -54.92
N GLU A 202 -32.45 -5.60 -56.02
CA GLU A 202 -31.27 -6.47 -56.05
C GLU A 202 -29.98 -5.68 -55.73
N GLN A 203 -29.87 -4.46 -56.23
CA GLN A 203 -28.79 -3.53 -55.89
C GLN A 203 -28.78 -3.16 -54.40
N PHE A 204 -29.95 -2.85 -53.82
CA PHE A 204 -30.08 -2.58 -52.38
C PHE A 204 -29.65 -3.78 -51.51
N VAL A 205 -30.00 -5.01 -51.91
CA VAL A 205 -29.57 -6.22 -51.19
C VAL A 205 -28.05 -6.38 -51.23
N LEU A 206 -27.41 -6.05 -52.36
CA LEU A 206 -25.95 -6.07 -52.49
C LEU A 206 -25.31 -5.05 -51.55
N GLU A 207 -25.78 -3.81 -51.55
CA GLU A 207 -25.29 -2.74 -50.67
C GLU A 207 -25.44 -3.10 -49.19
N LEU A 208 -26.53 -3.77 -48.82
CA LEU A 208 -26.75 -4.24 -47.44
C LEU A 208 -25.74 -5.33 -47.03
N LYS A 209 -25.36 -6.22 -47.95
CA LYS A 209 -24.30 -7.22 -47.70
C LYS A 209 -22.93 -6.58 -47.59
N GLU A 210 -22.64 -5.58 -48.40
CA GLU A 210 -21.41 -4.80 -48.29
C GLU A 210 -21.34 -4.04 -46.97
N PHE A 211 -22.46 -3.47 -46.52
CA PHE A 211 -22.56 -2.86 -45.19
C PHE A 211 -22.27 -3.87 -44.07
N GLU A 212 -22.83 -5.09 -44.14
CA GLU A 212 -22.53 -6.15 -43.18
C GLU A 212 -21.02 -6.48 -43.15
N GLN A 213 -20.39 -6.64 -44.31
CA GLN A 213 -18.95 -6.91 -44.41
C GLN A 213 -18.10 -5.76 -43.85
N ASN A 214 -18.45 -4.51 -44.17
CA ASN A 214 -17.77 -3.34 -43.65
C ASN A 214 -17.90 -3.22 -42.13
N LEU A 215 -19.07 -3.56 -41.58
CA LEU A 215 -19.30 -3.57 -40.14
C LEU A 215 -18.46 -4.66 -39.45
N LYS A 216 -18.39 -5.87 -40.04
CA LYS A 216 -17.49 -6.94 -39.56
C LYS A 216 -16.03 -6.50 -39.59
N ALA A 217 -15.59 -5.87 -40.67
CA ALA A 217 -14.22 -5.37 -40.78
C ALA A 217 -13.92 -4.27 -39.76
N SER A 218 -14.88 -3.39 -39.46
CA SER A 218 -14.72 -2.38 -38.40
C SER A 218 -14.62 -3.02 -37.01
N LEU A 219 -15.43 -4.03 -36.73
CA LEU A 219 -15.38 -4.78 -35.46
C LEU A 219 -14.05 -5.53 -35.31
N ALA A 220 -13.53 -6.12 -36.38
CA ALA A 220 -12.23 -6.78 -36.38
C ALA A 220 -11.09 -5.83 -36.02
N LYS A 221 -11.14 -4.56 -36.46
CA LYS A 221 -10.15 -3.53 -36.09
C LYS A 221 -10.17 -3.21 -34.59
N GLU A 222 -11.34 -3.30 -33.95
CA GLU A 222 -11.51 -3.14 -32.50
C GLU A 222 -11.17 -4.43 -31.72
N GLY A 223 -10.70 -5.48 -32.40
CA GLY A 223 -10.33 -6.76 -31.81
C GLY A 223 -11.51 -7.71 -31.57
N VAL A 224 -12.65 -7.48 -32.23
CA VAL A 224 -13.80 -8.39 -32.18
C VAL A 224 -13.77 -9.33 -33.38
N GLU A 225 -13.59 -10.62 -33.11
CA GLU A 225 -13.62 -11.67 -34.13
C GLU A 225 -14.97 -12.40 -34.08
N ILE A 226 -15.58 -12.56 -35.25
CA ILE A 226 -16.82 -13.30 -35.43
C ILE A 226 -16.46 -14.61 -36.13
N TYR A 227 -16.91 -15.74 -35.56
CA TYR A 227 -16.55 -17.08 -36.02
C TYR A 227 -17.76 -18.01 -36.00
N GLY A 228 -17.59 -19.23 -36.54
CA GLY A 228 -18.66 -20.20 -36.69
C GLY A 228 -19.38 -19.96 -38.00
N ALA A 229 -18.69 -20.21 -39.11
CA ALA A 229 -19.28 -20.28 -40.45
C ALA A 229 -19.54 -21.75 -40.84
N LYS A 230 -20.50 -21.95 -41.73
CA LYS A 230 -20.81 -23.27 -42.27
C LYS A 230 -19.59 -23.86 -42.98
N GLY A 231 -19.24 -25.10 -42.66
CA GLY A 231 -18.08 -25.82 -43.20
C GLY A 231 -16.76 -25.57 -42.45
N GLU A 232 -16.75 -24.71 -41.42
CA GLU A 232 -15.58 -24.58 -40.54
C GLU A 232 -15.40 -25.83 -39.66
N VAL A 233 -14.16 -26.06 -39.21
CA VAL A 233 -13.83 -27.17 -38.29
C VAL A 233 -14.50 -26.91 -36.95
N PHE A 234 -15.13 -27.94 -36.40
CA PHE A 234 -15.78 -27.85 -35.10
C PHE A 234 -14.74 -27.96 -33.97
N ASP A 235 -14.56 -26.89 -33.18
CA ASP A 235 -13.78 -26.88 -31.94
C ASP A 235 -14.70 -26.78 -30.70
N PRO A 236 -14.73 -27.79 -29.80
CA PRO A 236 -15.52 -27.78 -28.57
C PRO A 236 -15.23 -26.63 -27.59
N ASN A 237 -14.07 -25.97 -27.68
CA ASN A 237 -13.71 -24.87 -26.77
C ASN A 237 -14.42 -23.56 -27.11
N ILE A 238 -14.79 -23.38 -28.38
CA ILE A 238 -15.38 -22.13 -28.90
C ILE A 238 -16.76 -22.35 -29.54
N HIS A 239 -17.10 -23.59 -29.88
CA HIS A 239 -18.40 -23.95 -30.47
C HIS A 239 -19.26 -24.74 -29.49
N ASP A 240 -20.54 -24.38 -29.43
CA ASP A 240 -21.58 -25.05 -28.68
C ASP A 240 -22.47 -25.84 -29.65
N ALA A 241 -22.33 -27.18 -29.64
CA ALA A 241 -23.09 -28.06 -30.53
C ALA A 241 -24.50 -28.29 -29.98
N VAL A 242 -25.49 -27.61 -30.56
CA VAL A 242 -26.90 -27.73 -30.16
C VAL A 242 -27.54 -29.00 -30.72
N ALA A 243 -27.06 -29.46 -31.87
CA ALA A 243 -27.51 -30.70 -32.49
C ALA A 243 -26.39 -31.34 -33.31
N ILE A 244 -26.55 -32.63 -33.58
CA ILE A 244 -25.63 -33.43 -34.39
C ILE A 244 -26.39 -33.94 -35.61
N PHE A 245 -25.75 -33.86 -36.78
CA PHE A 245 -26.30 -34.36 -38.04
C PHE A 245 -25.40 -35.47 -38.62
N THR A 246 -25.99 -36.46 -39.28
CA THR A 246 -25.22 -37.52 -39.93
C THR A 246 -24.71 -37.04 -41.28
N GLY A 247 -23.38 -36.97 -41.42
CA GLY A 247 -22.70 -36.50 -42.62
C GLY A 247 -22.04 -37.63 -43.42
N THR A 248 -21.41 -37.24 -44.52
CA THR A 248 -20.43 -38.11 -45.20
C THR A 248 -19.11 -38.14 -44.41
N PRO A 249 -18.24 -39.16 -44.61
CA PRO A 249 -16.91 -39.23 -44.00
C PRO A 249 -16.10 -37.93 -44.06
N GLU A 250 -16.13 -37.27 -45.22
CA GLU A 250 -15.39 -36.03 -45.49
C GLU A 250 -15.93 -34.82 -44.72
N GLN A 251 -17.14 -34.91 -44.17
CA GLN A 251 -17.81 -33.83 -43.45
C GLN A 251 -17.74 -34.01 -41.93
N ALA A 252 -17.29 -35.16 -41.44
CA ALA A 252 -17.18 -35.45 -40.02
C ALA A 252 -16.30 -34.41 -39.31
N GLY A 253 -16.73 -33.95 -38.13
CA GLY A 253 -15.99 -32.94 -37.36
C GLY A 253 -16.05 -31.51 -37.93
N THR A 254 -16.95 -31.22 -38.87
CA THR A 254 -17.19 -29.86 -39.38
C THR A 254 -18.59 -29.34 -39.00
N ILE A 255 -18.78 -28.03 -39.14
CA ILE A 255 -20.06 -27.37 -38.89
C ILE A 255 -21.01 -27.57 -40.09
N PHE A 256 -22.13 -28.25 -39.86
CA PHE A 256 -23.21 -28.43 -40.83
C PHE A 256 -23.99 -27.13 -41.05
N ASP A 257 -24.40 -26.48 -39.96
CA ASP A 257 -25.15 -25.23 -39.99
C ASP A 257 -24.93 -24.41 -38.73
N VAL A 258 -25.18 -23.11 -38.81
CA VAL A 258 -24.90 -22.16 -37.74
C VAL A 258 -26.22 -21.54 -37.29
N VAL A 259 -26.58 -21.79 -36.03
CA VAL A 259 -27.78 -21.19 -35.41
C VAL A 259 -27.47 -19.77 -34.96
N SER A 260 -26.29 -19.56 -34.37
CA SER A 260 -25.79 -18.24 -33.98
C SER A 260 -24.28 -18.22 -34.10
N GLN A 261 -23.75 -17.20 -34.77
CA GLN A 261 -22.32 -16.93 -34.80
C GLN A 261 -21.77 -16.68 -33.38
N GLY A 262 -20.51 -17.05 -33.20
CA GLY A 262 -19.72 -16.82 -32.00
C GLY A 262 -18.97 -15.48 -32.09
N TYR A 263 -18.64 -14.94 -30.93
CA TYR A 263 -17.94 -13.66 -30.80
C TYR A 263 -16.78 -13.81 -29.82
N LYS A 264 -15.60 -13.40 -30.25
CA LYS A 264 -14.37 -13.35 -29.45
C LYS A 264 -13.91 -11.90 -29.39
N LEU A 265 -13.54 -11.43 -28.20
CA LEU A 265 -12.91 -10.13 -28.02
C LEU A 265 -11.46 -10.42 -27.65
N LYS A 266 -10.54 -10.12 -28.56
CA LYS A 266 -9.10 -10.45 -28.45
C LYS A 266 -8.94 -11.96 -28.19
N ASP A 267 -8.49 -12.33 -26.99
CA ASP A 267 -8.26 -13.72 -26.61
C ASP A 267 -9.43 -14.36 -25.85
N ARG A 268 -10.41 -13.57 -25.43
CA ARG A 268 -11.55 -14.06 -24.62
C ARG A 268 -12.77 -14.34 -25.50
N VAL A 269 -13.34 -15.53 -25.33
CA VAL A 269 -14.64 -15.88 -25.92
C VAL A 269 -15.76 -15.15 -25.16
N VAL A 270 -16.49 -14.27 -25.85
CA VAL A 270 -17.62 -13.52 -25.29
C VAL A 270 -18.92 -14.32 -25.36
N SER A 271 -19.10 -15.03 -26.48
CA SER A 271 -20.19 -15.97 -26.70
C SER A 271 -19.70 -17.07 -27.62
N PRO A 272 -19.88 -18.35 -27.26
CA PRO A 272 -19.63 -19.45 -28.18
C PRO A 272 -20.57 -19.37 -29.39
N ALA A 273 -20.14 -19.94 -30.51
CA ALA A 273 -21.01 -20.11 -31.67
C ALA A 273 -21.94 -21.31 -31.44
N SER A 274 -23.24 -21.10 -31.54
CA SER A 274 -24.22 -22.18 -31.46
C SER A 274 -24.37 -22.81 -32.84
N VAL A 275 -23.95 -24.07 -32.97
CA VAL A 275 -23.82 -24.76 -34.26
C VAL A 275 -24.49 -26.11 -34.25
N VAL A 276 -24.81 -26.59 -35.46
CA VAL A 276 -25.13 -27.99 -35.72
C VAL A 276 -23.87 -28.60 -36.33
N ALA A 277 -23.29 -29.59 -35.66
CA ALA A 277 -22.07 -30.26 -36.12
C ALA A 277 -22.40 -31.58 -36.81
N TYR A 278 -21.55 -32.02 -37.71
CA TYR A 278 -21.60 -33.40 -38.18
C TYR A 278 -21.07 -34.35 -37.12
N ALA A 279 -21.69 -35.52 -36.99
CA ALA A 279 -21.21 -36.57 -36.10
C ALA A 279 -19.73 -36.91 -36.42
N PRO A 280 -18.88 -37.11 -35.40
CA PRO A 280 -17.56 -37.68 -35.62
C PRO A 280 -17.72 -39.11 -36.20
N GLU A 281 -16.80 -39.53 -37.06
CA GLU A 281 -16.74 -40.95 -37.45
C GLU A 281 -16.43 -41.79 -36.21
N GLU A 282 -17.24 -42.82 -35.95
CA GLU A 282 -17.02 -43.81 -34.88
C GLU A 282 -15.84 -44.75 -35.17
#